data_AF-A0A0C3DMK6-F1
#
_entry.id   AF-A0A0C3DMK6-F1
#
_cell.length_a   1.000
_cell.length_b   1.000
_cell.length_c   1.000
_cell.angle_alpha   90.00
_cell.angle_beta   90.00
_cell.angle_gamma   90.00
#
_symmetry.space_group_name_H-M   'P 1'
#
loop_
_entity.id
_entity.type
_entity.pdbx_description
1 polymer ?
#
loop_
_entity_poly.entity_id
_entity_poly.type
_entity_poly.pdbx_seq_one_letter_code
_entity_poly.pdbx_strand_id
1 'polypeptide(L)'
;MKFLRSPSDIKLGDYGHFTDDEDFYCEGNLFAELESLSSKPNITSTQHKISEMGKHQREGGVVRAYNYCPVIFTELYKPLGLSLPSNDDLKSLLASFSTRLTNRYLITRVIQCTHNPRRPGPGTTRLYNIAKPFVWHRNEGAGPGVSRAARWNAG
;
A
#
# COMPACT_ATOMS: atom_id res chain seq x y z
N MET A 1 -5.48 6.31 8.40
CA MET A 1 -4.87 6.02 7.08
C MET A 1 -5.07 7.17 6.11
N LYS A 2 -3.97 7.71 5.58
CA LYS A 2 -3.96 8.69 4.48
C LYS A 2 -3.83 7.95 3.15
N PHE A 3 -4.59 8.39 2.14
CA PHE A 3 -4.56 7.85 0.78
C PHE A 3 -4.27 8.99 -0.19
N LEU A 4 -3.33 8.76 -1.09
CA LEU A 4 -3.02 9.69 -2.18
C LEU A 4 -3.76 9.24 -3.44
N ARG A 5 -4.32 10.21 -4.18
CA ARG A 5 -4.94 9.96 -5.48
C ARG A 5 -3.82 9.85 -6.50
N SER A 6 -3.72 8.69 -7.14
CA SER A 6 -2.70 8.48 -8.18
C SER A 6 -3.30 8.83 -9.55
N PRO A 7 -2.74 9.82 -10.28
CA PRO A 7 -2.96 9.94 -11.72
C PRO A 7 -2.21 8.84 -12.51
N SER A 8 -1.21 8.21 -11.88
CA SER A 8 -0.30 7.23 -12.47
C SER A 8 -0.71 5.75 -12.28
N ASP A 9 -0.09 4.87 -13.06
CA ASP A 9 -0.19 3.40 -13.03
C ASP A 9 0.48 2.74 -11.82
N ILE A 10 0.45 3.38 -10.65
CA ILE A 10 1.04 2.85 -9.42
C ILE A 10 0.40 1.50 -9.05
N LYS A 11 1.25 0.51 -8.83
CA LYS A 11 0.89 -0.86 -8.46
C LYS A 11 1.39 -1.19 -7.06
N LEU A 12 0.78 -2.22 -6.50
CA LEU A 12 1.24 -2.79 -5.25
C LEU A 12 2.68 -3.30 -5.42
N GLY A 13 3.55 -3.00 -4.46
CA GLY A 13 4.95 -3.40 -4.49
C GLY A 13 5.86 -2.48 -5.31
N ASP A 14 5.33 -1.43 -5.95
CA ASP A 14 6.17 -0.40 -6.57
C ASP A 14 7.01 0.30 -5.51
N TYR A 15 8.24 0.65 -5.86
CA TYR A 15 9.13 1.42 -5.01
C TYR A 15 9.86 2.52 -5.80
N GLY A 16 10.25 3.58 -5.10
CA GLY A 16 10.89 4.74 -5.73
C GLY A 16 10.98 5.95 -4.78
N HIS A 17 11.03 7.16 -5.32
CA HIS A 17 11.13 8.39 -4.54
C HIS A 17 10.10 9.43 -4.97
N PHE A 18 9.87 10.43 -4.12
CA PHE A 18 9.11 11.61 -4.49
C PHE A 18 10.04 12.67 -5.04
N THR A 19 9.61 13.31 -6.12
CA THR A 19 10.25 14.51 -6.66
C THR A 19 9.86 15.74 -5.83
N ASP A 20 10.54 16.87 -6.08
CA ASP A 20 10.22 18.15 -5.41
C ASP A 20 8.77 18.62 -5.71
N ASP A 21 8.18 18.14 -6.80
CA ASP A 21 6.80 18.42 -7.22
C ASP A 21 5.76 17.50 -6.55
N GLU A 22 6.15 16.73 -5.53
CA GLU A 22 5.33 15.71 -4.85
C GLU A 22 4.85 14.54 -5.75
N ASP A 23 5.39 14.43 -6.96
CA ASP A 23 5.12 13.31 -7.86
C ASP A 23 5.97 12.08 -7.49
N PHE A 24 5.33 10.92 -7.43
CA PHE A 24 5.99 9.65 -7.15
C PHE A 24 6.65 9.10 -8.42
N TYR A 25 7.98 9.02 -8.41
CA TYR A 25 8.77 8.42 -9.47
C TYR A 25 9.04 6.94 -9.16
N CYS A 26 8.43 6.05 -9.93
CA CYS A 26 8.60 4.60 -9.77
C CYS A 26 9.92 4.12 -10.38
N GLU A 27 10.76 3.46 -9.58
CA GLU A 27 12.06 2.92 -10.00
C GLU A 27 12.02 1.40 -10.24
N GLY A 28 11.01 0.71 -9.69
CA GLY A 28 10.85 -0.72 -9.85
C GLY A 28 9.69 -1.28 -9.05
N ASN A 29 9.52 -2.60 -9.14
CA ASN A 29 8.43 -3.31 -8.46
C ASN A 29 8.97 -4.59 -7.81
N LEU A 30 8.63 -4.79 -6.53
CA LEU A 30 9.08 -5.94 -5.73
C LEU A 30 8.69 -7.29 -6.34
N PHE A 31 7.50 -7.40 -6.92
CA PHE A 31 7.03 -8.63 -7.56
C PHE A 31 7.80 -8.92 -8.85
N ALA A 32 8.09 -7.89 -9.64
CA ALA A 32 8.90 -8.03 -10.86
C ALA A 32 10.35 -8.45 -10.52
N GLU A 33 10.95 -7.88 -9.47
CA GLU A 33 12.28 -8.31 -9.02
C GLU A 33 12.28 -9.77 -8.55
N LEU A 34 11.23 -10.22 -7.87
CA LEU A 34 11.10 -11.63 -7.46
C LEU A 34 10.96 -12.60 -8.61
N GLU A 35 10.13 -12.26 -9.60
CA GLU A 35 10.02 -13.03 -10.84
C GLU A 35 11.38 -13.14 -11.54
N SER A 36 12.14 -12.04 -11.59
CA SER A 36 13.48 -12.03 -12.19
C SER A 36 14.48 -12.92 -11.44
N LEU A 37 14.34 -13.05 -10.11
CA LEU A 37 15.17 -13.93 -9.28
C LEU A 37 14.69 -15.39 -9.27
N SER A 38 13.63 -15.72 -10.03
CA SER A 38 12.97 -17.03 -10.01
C SER A 38 12.60 -17.51 -8.60
N SER A 39 12.43 -16.58 -7.66
CA SER A 39 12.08 -16.86 -6.28
C SER A 39 10.57 -16.78 -6.14
N LYS A 40 9.95 -17.83 -5.60
CA LYS A 40 8.52 -17.87 -5.30
C LYS A 40 8.29 -17.83 -3.78
N PRO A 41 8.65 -16.75 -3.08
CA PRO A 41 8.20 -16.63 -1.70
C PRO A 41 6.67 -16.52 -1.71
N ASN A 42 6.00 -17.02 -0.68
CA ASN A 42 4.55 -16.95 -0.56
C ASN A 42 4.11 -15.52 -0.19
N ILE A 43 4.32 -14.59 -1.11
CA ILE A 43 4.00 -13.17 -0.96
C ILE A 43 2.69 -12.80 -1.66
N THR A 44 1.74 -13.73 -1.67
CA THR A 44 0.42 -13.49 -2.27
C THR A 44 -0.20 -12.23 -1.66
N SER A 45 -0.57 -11.27 -2.51
CA SER A 45 -1.18 -10.02 -2.06
C SER A 45 -2.44 -10.33 -1.26
N THR A 46 -2.61 -9.68 -0.12
CA THR A 46 -3.82 -9.85 0.70
C THR A 46 -4.91 -8.91 0.22
N GLN A 47 -6.07 -9.47 -0.09
CA GLN A 47 -7.25 -8.73 -0.51
C GLN A 47 -8.15 -8.45 0.69
N HIS A 48 -8.57 -7.20 0.83
CA HIS A 48 -9.43 -6.75 1.91
C HIS A 48 -10.63 -5.98 1.36
N LYS A 49 -11.82 -6.32 1.84
CA LYS A 49 -13.01 -5.53 1.57
C LYS A 49 -12.93 -4.23 2.37
N ILE A 50 -13.10 -3.10 1.70
CA ILE A 50 -13.12 -1.79 2.36
C ILE A 50 -14.58 -1.45 2.66
N SER A 51 -14.84 -1.06 3.91
CA SER A 51 -16.17 -0.61 4.37
C SER A 51 -16.08 0.78 4.97
N GLU A 52 -17.15 1.55 4.86
CA GLU A 52 -17.25 2.87 5.48
C GLU A 52 -17.18 2.79 7.01
N MET A 53 -16.53 3.77 7.63
CA MET A 53 -16.44 3.85 9.10
C MET A 53 -17.79 4.35 9.63
N GLY A 54 -18.57 3.44 10.20
CA GLY A 54 -19.95 3.68 10.61
C GLY A 54 -20.88 2.61 10.04
N LYS A 55 -21.82 2.09 10.85
CA LYS A 55 -22.64 0.90 10.54
C LYS A 55 -23.60 1.05 9.33
N HIS A 56 -23.55 2.15 8.60
CA HIS A 56 -24.40 2.39 7.45
C HIS A 56 -23.58 2.26 6.17
N GLN A 57 -23.44 1.02 5.68
CA GLN A 57 -23.11 0.86 4.27
C GLN A 57 -24.24 1.48 3.47
N ARG A 58 -23.94 2.53 2.70
CA ARG A 58 -24.89 3.03 1.71
C ARG A 58 -25.24 1.92 0.73
N GLU A 59 -26.51 1.86 0.38
CA GLU A 59 -27.02 0.98 -0.65
C GLU A 59 -26.20 1.14 -1.94
N GLY A 60 -25.80 0.02 -2.56
CA GLY A 60 -25.07 0.04 -3.83
C GLY A 60 -23.54 -0.05 -3.76
N GLY A 61 -22.93 -0.27 -2.59
CA GLY A 61 -21.50 -0.58 -2.47
C GLY A 61 -20.57 0.63 -2.65
N VAL A 62 -21.07 1.84 -2.34
CA VAL A 62 -20.28 3.07 -2.30
C VAL A 62 -19.67 3.25 -0.91
N VAL A 63 -18.40 3.65 -0.85
CA VAL A 63 -17.68 3.94 0.40
C VAL A 63 -17.10 5.35 0.32
N ARG A 64 -17.24 6.15 1.37
CA ARG A 64 -16.58 7.46 1.46
C ARG A 64 -15.19 7.33 2.06
N ALA A 65 -14.19 7.78 1.31
CA ALA A 65 -12.85 8.01 1.82
C ALA A 65 -12.71 9.50 2.17
N TYR A 66 -12.44 9.79 3.44
CA TYR A 66 -12.27 11.16 3.92
C TYR A 66 -10.80 11.57 3.75
N ASN A 67 -10.56 12.71 3.08
CA ASN A 67 -9.27 13.38 3.12
C ASN A 67 -9.31 14.49 4.18
N TYR A 68 -8.23 14.70 4.93
CA TYR A 68 -8.20 15.73 5.97
C TYR A 68 -7.91 17.11 5.36
N CYS A 69 -8.85 18.03 5.59
CA CYS A 69 -8.81 19.50 5.38
C CYS A 69 -8.63 20.04 3.94
N PRO A 70 -9.62 20.81 3.42
CA PRO A 70 -11.01 20.92 3.90
C PRO A 70 -11.69 19.55 3.81
N VAL A 71 -12.81 19.31 4.52
CA VAL A 71 -13.48 18.00 4.60
C VAL A 71 -14.06 17.61 3.23
N ILE A 72 -13.20 17.15 2.34
CA ILE A 72 -13.53 16.62 1.03
C ILE A 72 -13.51 15.11 1.18
N PHE A 73 -14.65 14.49 0.92
CA PHE A 73 -14.74 13.05 0.79
C PHE A 73 -14.73 12.67 -0.68
N THR A 74 -14.04 11.58 -1.00
CA THR A 74 -14.13 10.92 -2.31
C THR A 74 -15.03 9.70 -2.17
N GLU A 75 -16.03 9.59 -3.06
CA GLU A 75 -16.87 8.41 -3.14
C GLU A 75 -16.17 7.33 -3.98
N LEU A 76 -15.91 6.19 -3.37
CA LEU A 76 -15.30 5.03 -3.98
C LEU A 76 -16.39 3.99 -4.27
N TYR A 77 -16.54 3.58 -5.52
CA TYR A 77 -17.49 2.54 -5.90
C TYR A 77 -16.83 1.17 -5.82
N LYS A 78 -17.42 0.27 -5.02
CA LYS A 78 -16.94 -1.09 -4.71
C LYS A 78 -15.41 -1.16 -4.53
N PRO A 79 -14.84 -0.40 -3.57
CA PRO A 79 -13.40 -0.38 -3.38
C PRO A 79 -12.86 -1.75 -2.97
N LEU A 80 -11.75 -2.11 -3.58
CA LEU A 80 -10.98 -3.30 -3.27
C LEU A 80 -9.61 -2.90 -2.74
N GLY A 81 -9.34 -3.23 -1.47
CA GLY A 81 -8.03 -3.03 -0.87
C GLY A 81 -7.14 -4.20 -1.20
N LEU A 82 -5.95 -3.92 -1.71
CA LEU A 82 -4.85 -4.85 -1.87
C LEU A 82 -3.71 -4.39 -0.98
N SER A 83 -3.07 -5.31 -0.28
CA SER A 83 -1.89 -5.00 0.52
C SER A 83 -0.85 -6.11 0.42
N LEU A 84 0.41 -5.73 0.68
CA LEU A 84 1.47 -6.71 0.87
C LEU A 84 1.14 -7.57 2.12
N PRO A 85 1.49 -8.87 2.10
CA PRO A 85 1.20 -9.76 3.23
C PRO A 85 2.08 -9.40 4.43
N SER A 86 1.48 -9.30 5.61
CA SER A 86 2.23 -9.03 6.84
C SER A 86 2.79 -10.32 7.47
N ASN A 87 3.59 -11.08 6.71
CA ASN A 87 4.22 -12.32 7.17
C ASN A 87 5.75 -12.18 7.29
N ASP A 88 6.39 -13.16 7.94
CA ASP A 88 7.84 -13.14 8.15
C ASP A 88 8.63 -13.38 6.85
N ASP A 89 8.02 -14.02 5.85
CA ASP A 89 8.60 -14.17 4.51
C ASP A 89 8.80 -12.81 3.83
N LEU A 90 7.77 -11.95 3.86
CA LEU A 90 7.88 -10.58 3.33
C LEU A 90 8.92 -9.79 4.11
N LYS A 91 8.96 -9.89 5.44
CA LYS A 91 9.98 -9.19 6.24
C LYS A 91 11.40 -9.63 5.85
N SER A 92 11.59 -10.93 5.66
CA SER A 92 12.88 -11.51 5.27
C SER A 92 13.29 -11.06 3.87
N LEU A 93 12.31 -10.96 2.97
CA LEU A 93 12.50 -10.40 1.65
C LEU A 93 12.87 -8.91 1.70
N LEU A 94 12.12 -8.09 2.42
CA LEU A 94 12.45 -6.66 2.56
C LEU A 94 13.84 -6.45 3.17
N ALA A 95 14.25 -7.33 4.09
CA ALA A 95 15.59 -7.33 4.64
C ALA A 95 16.67 -7.70 3.59
N SER A 96 16.43 -8.69 2.73
CA SER A 96 17.38 -9.03 1.66
C SER A 96 17.47 -7.95 0.58
N PHE A 97 16.36 -7.25 0.32
CA PHE A 97 16.30 -6.12 -0.60
C PHE A 97 16.64 -4.77 0.06
N SER A 98 17.01 -4.75 1.34
CA SER A 98 17.19 -3.51 2.11
C SER A 98 18.15 -2.52 1.48
N THR A 99 19.28 -2.99 0.94
CA THR A 99 20.27 -2.14 0.25
C THR A 99 19.69 -1.51 -1.01
N ARG A 100 18.91 -2.27 -1.78
CA ARG A 100 18.20 -1.75 -2.95
C ARG A 100 17.09 -0.78 -2.54
N LEU A 101 16.32 -1.09 -1.50
CA LEU A 101 15.21 -0.25 -1.07
C LEU A 101 15.63 0.93 -0.19
N THR A 102 16.94 1.12 0.03
CA THR A 102 17.45 2.21 0.87
C THR A 102 17.04 3.56 0.27
N ASN A 103 16.50 4.45 1.10
CA ASN A 103 15.96 5.75 0.72
C ASN A 103 14.80 5.71 -0.30
N ARG A 104 14.22 4.53 -0.54
CA ARG A 104 13.05 4.37 -1.41
C ARG A 104 11.79 4.16 -0.58
N TYR A 105 10.73 4.81 -1.01
CA TYR A 105 9.39 4.56 -0.52
C TYR A 105 8.83 3.31 -1.18
N LEU A 106 8.03 2.53 -0.44
CA LEU A 106 7.43 1.29 -0.93
C LEU A 106 5.91 1.35 -0.87
N ILE A 107 5.24 1.07 -1.98
CA ILE A 107 3.79 1.00 -2.06
C ILE A 107 3.31 -0.31 -1.43
N THR A 108 2.80 -0.21 -0.21
CA THR A 108 2.40 -1.38 0.59
C THR A 108 0.91 -1.67 0.52
N ARG A 109 0.08 -0.68 0.13
CA ARG A 109 -1.35 -0.88 -0.10
C ARG A 109 -1.85 -0.08 -1.30
N VAL A 110 -2.78 -0.64 -2.04
CA VAL A 110 -3.49 0.01 -3.14
C VAL A 110 -4.98 -0.24 -2.96
N ILE A 111 -5.80 0.79 -3.16
CA ILE A 111 -7.24 0.68 -3.28
C ILE A 111 -7.60 0.84 -4.74
N GLN A 112 -8.22 -0.19 -5.30
CA GLN A 112 -8.78 -0.17 -6.64
C GLN A 112 -10.28 0.05 -6.53
N CYS A 113 -10.81 1.04 -7.24
CA CYS A 113 -12.24 1.30 -7.28
C CYS A 113 -12.76 0.97 -8.66
N THR A 114 -13.85 0.22 -8.75
CA THR A 114 -14.48 -0.01 -10.04
C THR A 114 -15.12 1.28 -10.55
N HIS A 115 -15.25 1.38 -11.87
CA HIS A 115 -15.94 2.51 -12.48
C HIS A 115 -17.38 2.57 -11.97
N ASN A 116 -17.82 3.76 -11.56
CA ASN A 116 -19.20 3.98 -11.16
C ASN A 116 -20.05 4.20 -12.42
N PRO A 117 -20.95 3.26 -12.79
CA PRO A 117 -21.74 3.38 -14.01
C PRO A 117 -22.68 4.61 -14.01
N ARG A 118 -22.92 5.22 -12.84
CA ARG A 118 -23.79 6.39 -12.69
C ARG A 118 -23.07 7.73 -12.89
N ARG A 119 -21.74 7.76 -13.05
CA ARG A 119 -20.99 9.00 -13.27
C ARG A 119 -20.25 8.95 -14.61
N PRO A 120 -20.51 9.89 -15.55
CA PRO A 120 -19.67 10.07 -16.71
C PRO A 120 -18.35 10.69 -16.25
N GLY A 121 -17.27 9.92 -16.35
CA GLY A 121 -15.94 10.32 -15.91
C GLY A 121 -14.91 9.25 -16.25
N PRO A 122 -13.62 9.62 -16.37
CA PRO A 122 -12.55 8.71 -16.78
C PRO A 122 -12.39 7.57 -15.78
N GLY A 123 -11.89 6.44 -16.28
CA GLY A 123 -11.90 5.11 -15.67
C GLY A 123 -11.31 4.99 -14.26
N THR A 124 -11.53 3.80 -13.68
CA THR A 124 -10.99 3.21 -12.44
C THR A 124 -10.12 4.15 -11.58
N THR A 125 -10.68 4.69 -10.50
CA THR A 125 -9.91 5.47 -9.52
C THR A 125 -9.00 4.53 -8.71
N ARG A 126 -7.70 4.82 -8.69
CA ARG A 126 -6.72 4.15 -7.82
C ARG A 126 -6.25 5.09 -6.72
N LEU A 127 -6.23 4.57 -5.50
CA LEU A 127 -5.62 5.21 -4.34
C LEU A 127 -4.49 4.31 -3.83
N TYR A 128 -3.49 4.89 -3.16
CA TYR A 128 -2.42 4.09 -2.58
C TYR A 128 -1.99 4.59 -1.21
N ASN A 129 -1.33 3.70 -0.47
CA ASN A 129 -0.65 3.98 0.78
C ASN A 129 0.80 3.49 0.66
N ILE A 130 1.70 4.29 1.21
CA ILE A 130 3.14 4.11 1.04
C ILE A 130 3.82 3.98 2.40
N ALA A 131 4.75 3.04 2.51
CA ALA A 131 5.65 2.95 3.64
C ALA A 131 6.83 3.88 3.40
N LYS A 132 7.21 4.62 4.46
CA LYS A 132 8.37 5.49 4.42
C LYS A 132 9.65 4.67 4.23
N PRO A 133 10.70 5.28 3.65
CA PRO A 133 12.01 4.65 3.57
C PRO A 133 12.50 4.37 4.98
N PHE A 134 12.74 3.10 5.27
CA PHE A 134 13.49 2.66 6.44
C PHE A 134 14.59 1.71 5.99
N VAL A 135 15.68 1.66 6.75
CA VAL A 135 16.60 0.53 6.66
C VAL A 135 15.82 -0.70 7.15
N TRP A 136 15.44 -1.58 6.25
CA TRP A 136 14.71 -2.81 6.57
C TRP A 136 15.66 -3.77 7.29
N HIS A 137 15.79 -3.65 8.61
CA HIS A 137 16.64 -4.54 9.39
C HIS A 137 16.05 -5.94 9.45
N ARG A 138 16.90 -6.96 9.27
CA ARG A 138 16.58 -8.33 9.68
C ARG A 138 16.47 -8.33 11.20
N ASN A 139 15.39 -8.87 11.76
CA ASN A 139 15.37 -9.12 13.20
C ASN A 139 16.48 -10.11 13.52
N GLU A 140 17.62 -9.63 14.02
CA GLU A 140 18.60 -10.47 14.68
C GLU A 140 17.99 -10.98 15.99
N GLY A 141 18.24 -12.24 16.30
CA GLY A 141 17.51 -13.03 17.27
C GLY A 141 17.31 -12.35 18.62
N ALA A 142 16.10 -12.52 19.16
CA ALA A 142 15.79 -12.23 20.54
C ALA A 142 16.67 -13.09 21.46
N GLY A 143 17.67 -12.46 22.09
CA GLY A 143 18.12 -12.91 23.41
C GLY A 143 16.98 -12.75 24.42
N PRO A 144 16.92 -13.60 25.47
CA PRO A 144 15.79 -13.62 26.39
C PRO A 144 15.91 -12.44 27.36
N GLY A 145 15.19 -11.35 27.08
CA GLY A 145 15.06 -10.25 28.03
C GLY A 145 14.80 -8.92 27.33
N VAL A 146 13.64 -8.33 27.63
CA VAL A 146 13.17 -6.99 27.22
C VAL A 146 12.54 -6.94 25.83
N SER A 147 11.27 -7.32 25.78
CA SER A 147 10.33 -6.99 24.72
C SER A 147 10.24 -5.48 24.50
N ARG A 148 10.97 -4.95 23.52
CA ARG A 148 10.51 -3.79 22.74
C ARG A 148 10.00 -4.30 21.40
N ALA A 149 8.73 -4.67 21.39
CA ALA A 149 7.98 -4.85 20.16
C ALA A 149 8.08 -3.54 19.37
N ALA A 150 8.78 -3.56 18.23
CA ALA A 150 8.61 -2.54 17.20
C ALA A 150 7.14 -2.59 16.77
N ARG A 151 6.34 -1.71 17.36
CA ARG A 151 4.96 -1.46 16.93
C ARG A 151 5.03 -0.90 15.52
N TRP A 152 4.63 -1.71 14.56
CA TRP A 152 4.13 -1.23 13.29
C TRP A 152 2.83 -0.46 13.59
N ASN A 153 2.95 0.83 13.88
CA ASN A 153 1.78 1.70 13.98
C ASN A 153 1.29 1.97 12.55
N ALA A 154 0.35 1.15 12.10
CA ALA A 154 -0.54 1.52 11.02
C ALA A 154 -1.47 2.62 11.53
N GLY A 155 -1.13 3.88 11.25
CA GLY A 155 -1.99 5.06 11.47
C GLY A 155 -2.97 5.30 10.33
#